data_AF-A0A7U9RX04-F1
#
_entry.id   AF-A0A7U9RX04-F1
#
_cell.length_a   1.000
_cell.length_b   1.000
_cell.length_c   1.000
_cell.angle_alpha   90.00
_cell.angle_beta   90.00
_cell.angle_gamma   90.00
#
_symmetry.space_group_name_H-M   'P 1'
#
loop_
_entity.id
_entity.type
_entity.pdbx_description
1 polymer ?
#
loop_
_entity_poly.entity_id
_entity_poly.type
_entity_poly.pdbx_seq_one_letter_code
_entity_poly.pdbx_strand_id
1 'polypeptide(L)'
;MISVNILMEVDDWAELLEHAIDETYYACDVEVNGTTFYNVGIRPKGNTSLTAIANDPNTDRYSFKLEFDHYTEGGNCFGLDKLILNNQYADATNMKEAIVYDMYQYLDTDASLYNYAKVSVNGEYWGVYLALEAVEESFLLRNYGTNTGELYKPEGMGMGGGRKKENITVPNERGFQEDTKEGSEPVQIERKEMTPPASFDENMPPAPEKNGENNAFDFMPKNGMQNGAPPSMGGSGADLRYTDDDLNSYETIWEGAVTDSGEKDHKTVIQALKQIDSGEHPDSCMDVENLLKYMAVHTFSVNLDSLSGNMAHNYYLYESEGVLNILPWDYNLAFGGMSVGKTSSASETIHFPIDTPFSGTTFFDGLLEDETYRAVYHKYLKQLAKEYVSNGRFDTVYYRIRSQIDSLVETDPTAFYSYEEYDAGAEMLKKTVALRAESITGQLEGTIPSTKEGQSESENLLFDTSDIDLKTMGEFQMGEGAGDNFSMETRKRPNTQNGRSTEDMGSHAAENLRNAACYLIFLLAVLAGILRFRRKRL
;
A
#
# COMPACT_ATOMS: atom_id res chain seq x y z
N MET A 1 -8.13 -17.39 2.16
CA MET A 1 -7.79 -16.78 3.46
C MET A 1 -6.69 -17.56 4.13
N ILE A 2 -5.66 -16.86 4.62
CA ILE A 2 -4.55 -17.42 5.38
C ILE A 2 -4.71 -17.10 6.87
N SER A 3 -4.08 -17.89 7.75
CA SER A 3 -3.91 -17.55 9.16
C SER A 3 -2.48 -17.10 9.42
N VAL A 4 -2.31 -16.00 10.12
CA VAL A 4 -1.00 -15.46 10.53
C VAL A 4 -1.04 -15.25 12.04
N ASN A 5 -0.17 -15.95 12.78
CA ASN A 5 -0.04 -15.78 14.21
C ASN A 5 1.39 -15.30 14.53
N ILE A 6 1.49 -14.06 14.99
CA ILE A 6 2.73 -13.41 15.40
C ILE A 6 3.04 -13.85 16.83
N LEU A 7 4.22 -14.42 17.05
CA LEU A 7 4.68 -14.93 18.34
C LEU A 7 5.85 -14.06 18.80
N MET A 8 5.62 -13.27 19.84
CA MET A 8 6.53 -12.21 20.28
C MET A 8 6.36 -11.97 21.77
N GLU A 9 7.44 -11.61 22.48
CA GLU A 9 7.32 -11.23 23.88
C GLU A 9 6.38 -10.02 24.02
N VAL A 10 5.60 -10.00 25.10
CA VAL A 10 4.54 -8.99 25.28
C VAL A 10 5.13 -7.58 25.38
N ASP A 11 6.30 -7.44 26.01
CA ASP A 11 6.99 -6.16 26.15
C ASP A 11 7.53 -5.68 24.80
N ASP A 12 8.13 -6.57 23.99
CA ASP A 12 8.61 -6.21 22.66
C ASP A 12 7.44 -5.79 21.74
N TRP A 13 6.30 -6.48 21.81
CA TRP A 13 5.11 -6.09 21.04
C TRP A 13 4.59 -4.70 21.45
N ALA A 14 4.60 -4.40 22.74
CA ALA A 14 4.22 -3.07 23.23
C ALA A 14 5.21 -1.99 22.76
N GLU A 15 6.52 -2.27 22.83
CA GLU A 15 7.57 -1.35 22.35
C GLU A 15 7.44 -1.09 20.83
N LEU A 16 7.17 -2.14 20.05
CA LEU A 16 6.92 -2.03 18.61
C LEU A 16 5.76 -1.07 18.29
N LEU A 17 4.67 -1.12 19.07
CA LEU A 17 3.52 -0.24 18.88
C LEU A 17 3.77 1.19 19.38
N GLU A 18 4.52 1.35 20.47
CA GLU A 18 4.92 2.66 21.03
C GLU A 18 5.86 3.42 20.08
N HIS A 19 6.80 2.70 19.47
CA HIS A 19 7.80 3.22 18.55
C HIS A 19 7.46 3.00 17.07
N ALA A 20 6.16 2.94 16.75
CA ALA A 20 5.71 2.55 15.40
C ALA A 20 6.23 3.47 14.29
N ILE A 21 6.35 4.79 14.55
CA ILE A 21 6.84 5.80 13.60
C ILE A 21 8.31 5.55 13.22
N ASP A 22 9.10 4.92 14.09
CA ASP A 22 10.52 4.68 13.84
C ASP A 22 10.75 3.58 12.79
N GLU A 23 9.70 2.82 12.43
CA GLU A 23 9.74 1.72 11.46
C GLU A 23 10.89 0.71 11.73
N THR A 24 11.24 0.55 13.00
CA THR A 24 12.32 -0.35 13.41
C THR A 24 11.85 -1.79 13.37
N TYR A 25 12.70 -2.68 12.85
CA TYR A 25 12.43 -4.12 12.84
C TYR A 25 12.67 -4.72 14.22
N TYR A 26 11.72 -5.54 14.65
CA TYR A 26 11.83 -6.39 15.83
C TYR A 26 11.85 -7.86 15.40
N ALA A 27 12.50 -8.72 16.17
CA ALA A 27 12.51 -10.15 15.91
C ALA A 27 11.26 -10.81 16.51
N CYS A 28 10.61 -11.68 15.73
CA CYS A 28 9.51 -12.52 16.20
C CYS A 28 9.52 -13.88 15.49
N ASP A 29 8.75 -14.84 16.00
CA ASP A 29 8.38 -16.02 15.23
C ASP A 29 7.00 -15.78 14.61
N VAL A 30 6.74 -16.35 13.43
CA VAL A 30 5.43 -16.23 12.77
C VAL A 30 4.94 -17.60 12.34
N GLU A 31 3.74 -17.98 12.76
CA GLU A 31 3.06 -19.15 12.23
C GLU A 31 2.12 -18.74 11.09
N VAL A 32 2.41 -19.20 9.88
CA VAL A 32 1.54 -19.00 8.70
C VAL A 32 0.94 -20.34 8.30
N ASN A 33 -0.39 -20.43 8.31
CA ASN A 33 -1.15 -21.66 8.01
C ASN A 33 -0.65 -22.92 8.76
N GLY A 34 -0.24 -22.76 10.01
CA GLY A 34 0.28 -23.84 10.86
C GLY A 34 1.75 -24.21 10.62
N THR A 35 2.48 -23.46 9.78
CA THR A 35 3.93 -23.60 9.62
C THR A 35 4.64 -22.43 10.30
N THR A 36 5.55 -22.72 11.23
CA THR A 36 6.31 -21.70 11.96
C THR A 36 7.57 -21.29 11.19
N PHE A 37 7.74 -19.99 11.04
CA PHE A 37 8.93 -19.32 10.54
C PHE A 37 9.59 -18.62 11.72
N TYR A 38 10.88 -18.88 11.92
CA TYR A 38 11.61 -18.41 13.09
C TYR A 38 12.42 -17.15 12.75
N ASN A 39 12.59 -16.27 13.73
CA ASN A 39 13.48 -15.10 13.62
C ASN A 39 13.14 -14.21 12.41
N VAL A 40 11.85 -13.94 12.24
CA VAL A 40 11.26 -13.05 11.23
C VAL A 40 11.37 -11.61 11.72
N GLY A 41 11.72 -10.68 10.83
CA GLY A 41 11.63 -9.25 11.11
C GLY A 41 10.19 -8.77 10.99
N ILE A 42 9.67 -8.07 11.99
CA ILE A 42 8.38 -7.37 11.93
C ILE A 42 8.57 -5.89 12.21
N ARG A 43 7.87 -5.05 11.45
CA ARG A 43 7.74 -3.61 11.75
C ARG A 43 6.38 -3.06 11.31
N PRO A 44 5.89 -1.99 11.94
CA PRO A 44 4.86 -1.13 11.37
C PRO A 44 5.33 -0.53 10.04
N LYS A 45 4.38 -0.24 9.15
CA LYS A 45 4.63 0.39 7.86
C LYS A 45 3.55 1.41 7.49
N GLY A 46 3.94 2.33 6.63
CA GLY A 46 3.06 3.29 5.96
C GLY A 46 3.57 4.71 6.11
N ASN A 47 2.96 5.63 5.36
CA ASN A 47 3.28 7.05 5.46
C ASN A 47 2.16 7.74 6.26
N THR A 48 1.12 8.19 5.55
CA THR A 48 -0.02 8.89 6.13
C THR A 48 -0.79 8.06 7.15
N SER A 49 -1.05 6.78 6.86
CA SER A 49 -1.78 5.89 7.78
C SER A 49 -1.01 5.63 9.07
N LEU A 50 0.31 5.39 8.97
CA LEU A 50 1.18 5.20 10.14
C LEU A 50 1.14 6.42 11.05
N THR A 51 1.34 7.60 10.49
CA THR A 51 1.33 8.87 11.25
C THR A 51 -0.05 9.16 11.83
N ALA A 52 -1.13 8.89 11.09
CA ALA A 52 -2.49 9.11 11.60
C ALA A 52 -2.81 8.21 12.79
N ILE A 53 -2.47 6.92 12.70
CA ILE A 53 -2.73 5.94 13.77
C ILE A 53 -1.88 6.23 15.00
N ALA A 54 -0.59 6.56 14.82
CA ALA A 54 0.28 6.90 15.94
C ALA A 54 -0.16 8.15 16.73
N ASN A 55 -0.89 9.05 16.08
CA ASN A 55 -1.47 10.23 16.71
C ASN A 55 -2.90 10.02 17.25
N ASP A 56 -3.51 8.85 17.01
CA ASP A 56 -4.85 8.53 17.51
C ASP A 56 -4.78 7.63 18.75
N PRO A 57 -5.11 8.13 19.96
CA PRO A 57 -5.02 7.34 21.17
C PRO A 57 -6.06 6.20 21.25
N ASN A 58 -6.99 6.10 20.30
CA ASN A 58 -8.06 5.10 20.30
C ASN A 58 -7.75 3.87 19.44
N THR A 59 -6.68 3.90 18.65
CA THR A 59 -6.30 2.79 17.77
C THR A 59 -4.79 2.54 17.75
N ASP A 60 -4.44 1.27 17.67
CA ASP A 60 -3.09 0.73 17.54
C ASP A 60 -3.01 -0.23 16.32
N ARG A 61 -4.00 -0.13 15.42
CA ARG A 61 -4.17 -1.02 14.27
C ARG A 61 -3.26 -0.62 13.12
N TYR A 62 -1.95 -0.74 13.31
CA TYR A 62 -0.99 -0.48 12.24
C TYR A 62 -1.05 -1.53 11.13
N SER A 63 -0.60 -1.16 9.93
CA SER A 63 -0.19 -2.12 8.92
C SER A 63 1.20 -2.65 9.27
N PHE A 64 1.47 -3.92 8.98
CA PHE A 64 2.75 -4.55 9.30
C PHE A 64 3.47 -5.04 8.04
N LYS A 65 4.80 -5.03 8.09
CA LYS A 65 5.67 -5.70 7.14
C LYS A 65 6.40 -6.82 7.87
N LEU A 66 6.27 -8.03 7.37
CA LEU A 66 7.03 -9.20 7.79
C LEU A 66 8.14 -9.43 6.77
N GLU A 67 9.36 -9.63 7.24
CA GLU A 67 10.56 -9.84 6.44
C GLU A 67 11.25 -11.11 6.94
N PHE A 68 11.14 -12.18 6.14
CA PHE A 68 11.55 -13.53 6.53
C PHE A 68 13.06 -13.74 6.44
N ASP A 69 13.75 -12.90 5.69
CA ASP A 69 15.20 -12.91 5.50
C ASP A 69 15.96 -11.85 6.32
N HIS A 70 15.26 -11.02 7.09
CA HIS A 70 15.86 -9.88 7.80
C HIS A 70 17.03 -10.26 8.72
N TYR A 71 16.83 -11.33 9.50
CA TYR A 71 17.83 -11.85 10.44
C TYR A 71 18.40 -13.21 10.04
N THR A 72 17.86 -13.82 8.99
CA THR A 72 18.22 -15.16 8.53
C THR A 72 18.34 -15.15 7.01
N GLU A 73 19.57 -15.09 6.49
CA GLU A 73 19.83 -15.04 5.05
C GLU A 73 19.11 -16.18 4.30
N GLY A 74 18.38 -15.82 3.24
CA GLY A 74 17.60 -16.75 2.41
C GLY A 74 16.30 -17.26 3.03
N GLY A 75 15.88 -16.73 4.18
CA GLY A 75 14.57 -17.03 4.79
C GLY A 75 13.41 -16.62 3.88
N ASN A 76 12.38 -17.46 3.78
CA ASN A 76 11.17 -17.14 3.02
C ASN A 76 9.94 -17.84 3.59
N CYS A 77 8.78 -17.26 3.35
CA CYS A 77 7.47 -17.84 3.61
C CYS A 77 6.83 -18.32 2.31
N PHE A 78 6.95 -19.61 2.03
CA PHE A 78 6.40 -20.24 0.82
C PHE A 78 6.85 -19.54 -0.49
N GLY A 79 8.10 -19.10 -0.53
CA GLY A 79 8.68 -18.35 -1.65
C GLY A 79 8.63 -16.83 -1.53
N LEU A 80 7.91 -16.28 -0.54
CA LEU A 80 7.90 -14.83 -0.26
C LEU A 80 9.04 -14.46 0.70
N ASP A 81 9.90 -13.54 0.29
CA ASP A 81 10.87 -12.86 1.17
C ASP A 81 10.16 -11.97 2.18
N LYS A 82 9.08 -11.29 1.76
CA LYS A 82 8.32 -10.34 2.56
C LYS A 82 6.82 -10.52 2.39
N LEU A 83 6.08 -10.35 3.48
CA LEU A 83 4.62 -10.36 3.52
C LEU A 83 4.10 -9.07 4.13
N ILE A 84 3.23 -8.39 3.41
CA ILE A 84 2.61 -7.14 3.84
C ILE A 84 1.24 -7.45 4.41
N LEU A 85 0.92 -6.89 5.58
CA LEU A 85 -0.38 -6.97 6.22
C LEU A 85 -0.97 -5.56 6.29
N ASN A 86 -1.79 -5.21 5.30
CA ASN A 86 -2.47 -3.91 5.23
C ASN A 86 -3.72 -3.89 6.11
N ASN A 87 -3.80 -2.89 6.97
CA ASN A 87 -4.86 -2.68 7.96
C ASN A 87 -6.20 -2.15 7.39
N GLN A 88 -6.23 -1.83 6.09
CA GLN A 88 -7.38 -1.24 5.37
C GLN A 88 -7.76 0.17 5.86
N TYR A 89 -6.76 0.98 6.24
CA TYR A 89 -6.99 2.38 6.62
C TYR A 89 -7.74 3.16 5.53
N ALA A 90 -8.75 3.93 5.94
CA ALA A 90 -9.65 4.71 5.09
C ALA A 90 -10.53 3.92 4.08
N ASP A 91 -10.53 2.59 4.14
CA ASP A 91 -11.42 1.75 3.34
C ASP A 91 -12.50 1.09 4.21
N ALA A 92 -13.71 1.65 4.23
CA ALA A 92 -14.83 1.05 4.95
C ALA A 92 -15.30 -0.27 4.33
N THR A 93 -14.91 -0.55 3.08
CA THR A 93 -15.34 -1.73 2.34
C THR A 93 -14.46 -2.95 2.63
N ASN A 94 -13.25 -2.74 3.17
CA ASN A 94 -12.17 -3.74 3.27
C ASN A 94 -11.85 -4.46 1.94
N MET A 95 -12.25 -3.95 0.79
CA MET A 95 -12.27 -4.69 -0.48
C MET A 95 -11.73 -3.92 -1.69
N LYS A 96 -11.57 -2.59 -1.63
CA LYS A 96 -11.18 -1.78 -2.79
C LYS A 96 -9.89 -2.32 -3.42
N GLU A 97 -8.84 -2.43 -2.60
CA GLU A 97 -7.52 -2.88 -3.04
C GLU A 97 -7.55 -4.34 -3.56
N ALA A 98 -8.23 -5.25 -2.85
CA ALA A 98 -8.36 -6.65 -3.26
C ALA A 98 -9.05 -6.82 -4.63
N ILE A 99 -10.10 -6.04 -4.90
CA ILE A 99 -10.81 -6.07 -6.19
C ILE A 99 -9.91 -5.56 -7.32
N VAL A 100 -9.12 -4.52 -7.08
CA VAL A 100 -8.17 -3.98 -8.08
C VAL A 100 -7.09 -5.03 -8.39
N TYR A 101 -6.50 -5.68 -7.39
CA TYR A 101 -5.53 -6.75 -7.66
C TYR A 101 -6.16 -7.97 -8.36
N ASP A 102 -7.45 -8.30 -8.13
CA ASP A 102 -8.12 -9.33 -8.93
C ASP A 102 -8.28 -8.91 -10.40
N MET A 103 -8.51 -7.62 -10.68
CA MET A 103 -8.56 -7.09 -12.04
C MET A 103 -7.19 -7.18 -12.73
N TYR A 104 -6.10 -6.87 -12.03
CA TYR A 104 -4.74 -7.09 -12.56
C TYR A 104 -4.47 -8.56 -12.88
N GLN A 105 -4.81 -9.46 -11.96
CA GLN A 105 -4.71 -10.91 -12.20
C GLN A 105 -5.62 -11.38 -13.35
N TYR A 106 -6.79 -10.75 -13.53
CA TYR A 106 -7.68 -11.08 -14.65
C TYR A 106 -7.08 -10.75 -16.01
N LEU A 107 -6.34 -9.64 -16.11
CA LEU A 107 -5.67 -9.22 -17.33
C LEU A 107 -4.28 -9.82 -17.52
N ASP A 108 -3.81 -10.65 -16.58
CA ASP A 108 -2.47 -11.24 -16.60
C ASP A 108 -1.39 -10.14 -16.67
N THR A 109 -1.46 -9.24 -15.67
CA THR A 109 -0.55 -8.10 -15.47
C THR A 109 0.40 -8.39 -14.31
N ASP A 110 1.64 -7.90 -14.39
CA ASP A 110 2.59 -7.99 -13.28
C ASP A 110 2.10 -7.17 -12.09
N ALA A 111 1.53 -7.84 -11.09
CA ALA A 111 0.96 -7.24 -9.89
C ALA A 111 1.09 -8.19 -8.70
N SER A 112 1.10 -7.62 -7.49
CA SER A 112 1.22 -8.40 -6.26
C SER A 112 0.14 -9.46 -6.14
N LEU A 113 0.52 -10.63 -5.65
CA LEU A 113 -0.43 -11.60 -5.13
C LEU A 113 -1.11 -11.03 -3.87
N TYR A 114 -2.38 -11.36 -3.68
CA TYR A 114 -3.16 -10.93 -2.52
C TYR A 114 -3.97 -12.06 -1.90
N ASN A 115 -4.24 -11.95 -0.60
CA ASN A 115 -5.18 -12.81 0.14
C ASN A 115 -5.66 -12.06 1.39
N TYR A 116 -6.71 -12.52 2.06
CA TYR A 116 -7.01 -12.03 3.41
C TYR A 116 -6.28 -12.87 4.46
N ALA A 117 -5.82 -12.22 5.52
CA ALA A 117 -5.20 -12.84 6.67
C ALA A 117 -6.05 -12.64 7.92
N LYS A 118 -6.34 -13.74 8.62
CA LYS A 118 -6.75 -13.69 10.02
C LYS A 118 -5.49 -13.55 10.87
N VAL A 119 -5.23 -12.35 11.39
CA VAL A 119 -4.04 -12.04 12.17
C VAL A 119 -4.32 -12.30 13.65
N SER A 120 -3.37 -12.95 14.33
CA SER A 120 -3.36 -13.15 15.77
C SER A 120 -1.99 -12.76 16.32
N VAL A 121 -1.95 -12.33 17.58
CA VAL A 121 -0.71 -12.05 18.33
C VAL A 121 -0.73 -12.93 19.57
N ASN A 122 0.27 -13.78 19.73
CA ASN A 122 0.38 -14.76 20.81
C ASN A 122 -0.88 -15.63 20.97
N GLY A 123 -1.51 -15.99 19.84
CA GLY A 123 -2.73 -16.80 19.81
C GLY A 123 -4.04 -16.03 20.07
N GLU A 124 -3.99 -14.75 20.44
CA GLU A 124 -5.16 -13.89 20.58
C GLU A 124 -5.49 -13.24 19.23
N TYR A 125 -6.76 -13.27 18.82
CA TYR A 125 -7.19 -12.67 17.55
C TYR A 125 -7.00 -11.15 17.58
N TRP A 126 -6.27 -10.63 16.58
CA TRP A 126 -5.94 -9.21 16.47
C TRP A 126 -6.85 -8.49 15.47
N GLY A 127 -7.07 -9.10 14.30
CA GLY A 127 -7.97 -8.54 13.28
C GLY A 127 -7.83 -9.21 11.91
N VAL A 128 -8.70 -8.80 10.98
CA VAL A 128 -8.64 -9.22 9.57
C VAL A 128 -7.86 -8.20 8.75
N TYR A 129 -6.86 -8.66 8.01
CA TYR A 129 -5.97 -7.80 7.22
C TYR A 129 -5.95 -8.25 5.76
N LEU A 130 -5.63 -7.35 4.84
CA LEU A 130 -5.27 -7.74 3.47
C LEU A 130 -3.78 -8.07 3.44
N ALA A 131 -3.47 -9.31 3.11
CA ALA A 131 -2.12 -9.78 2.93
C ALA A 131 -1.70 -9.60 1.45
N LEU A 132 -0.54 -8.98 1.23
CA LEU A 132 0.02 -8.72 -0.10
C LEU A 132 1.46 -9.22 -0.18
N GLU A 133 1.81 -9.74 -1.35
CA GLU A 133 3.20 -9.91 -1.77
C GLU A 133 3.85 -8.52 -1.90
N ALA A 134 5.02 -8.35 -1.26
CA ALA A 134 5.80 -7.14 -1.45
C ALA A 134 6.41 -7.12 -2.86
N VAL A 135 6.39 -5.96 -3.53
CA VAL A 135 7.08 -5.77 -4.81
C VAL A 135 8.58 -5.59 -4.52
N GLU A 136 9.25 -6.71 -4.28
CA GLU A 136 10.68 -6.80 -3.95
C GLU A 136 11.28 -8.07 -4.60
N GLU A 137 12.31 -8.69 -4.02
CA GLU A 137 13.10 -9.75 -4.67
C GLU A 137 12.24 -10.96 -5.07
N SER A 138 11.34 -11.44 -4.20
CA SER A 138 10.49 -12.59 -4.53
C SER A 138 9.49 -12.29 -5.64
N PHE A 139 8.96 -11.07 -5.70
CA PHE A 139 8.10 -10.61 -6.79
C PHE A 139 8.87 -10.58 -8.10
N LEU A 140 10.08 -10.02 -8.10
CA LEU A 140 10.92 -9.96 -9.30
C LEU A 140 11.28 -11.36 -9.77
N LEU A 141 11.61 -12.27 -8.86
CA LEU A 141 11.89 -13.67 -9.19
C LEU A 141 10.68 -14.37 -9.80
N ARG A 142 9.47 -14.11 -9.30
CA ARG A 142 8.23 -14.72 -9.81
C ARG A 142 7.88 -14.25 -11.22
N ASN A 143 8.00 -12.96 -11.50
CA ASN A 143 7.54 -12.37 -12.77
C ASN A 143 8.67 -12.30 -13.82
N TYR A 144 9.92 -12.10 -13.40
CA TYR A 144 11.07 -11.87 -14.31
C TYR A 144 12.20 -12.88 -14.15
N GLY A 145 12.10 -13.85 -13.24
CA GLY A 145 13.13 -14.86 -13.03
C GLY A 145 14.42 -14.26 -12.42
N THR A 146 15.58 -14.76 -12.83
CA THR A 146 16.88 -14.31 -12.30
C THR A 146 17.42 -13.07 -13.01
N ASN A 147 16.56 -12.27 -13.63
CA ASN A 147 16.96 -11.05 -14.32
C ASN A 147 17.46 -10.02 -13.30
N THR A 148 18.51 -9.28 -13.65
CA THR A 148 19.17 -8.29 -12.77
C THR A 148 18.61 -6.89 -13.01
N GLY A 149 17.29 -6.76 -13.14
CA GLY A 149 16.67 -5.45 -13.34
C GLY A 149 16.63 -4.66 -12.04
N GLU A 150 16.59 -3.34 -12.18
CA GLU A 150 16.54 -2.41 -11.06
C GLU A 150 15.09 -2.00 -10.75
N LEU A 151 14.78 -1.91 -9.46
CA LEU A 151 13.46 -1.60 -8.95
C LEU A 151 13.49 -0.34 -8.10
N TYR A 152 12.57 0.56 -8.39
CA TYR A 152 12.42 1.84 -7.72
C TYR A 152 10.98 2.00 -7.24
N LYS A 153 10.79 2.61 -6.08
CA LYS A 153 9.51 3.02 -5.53
C LYS A 153 9.53 4.53 -5.28
N PRO A 154 9.28 5.35 -6.32
CA PRO A 154 9.32 6.79 -6.17
C PRO A 154 8.26 7.27 -5.17
N GLU A 155 8.68 8.03 -4.17
CA GLU A 155 7.81 8.59 -3.13
C GLU A 155 8.04 10.11 -3.07
N GLY A 156 7.17 10.88 -3.73
CA GLY A 156 7.30 12.35 -3.87
C GLY A 156 7.11 13.17 -2.58
N MET A 157 6.91 12.50 -1.45
CA MET A 157 6.96 13.12 -0.14
C MET A 157 8.23 12.64 0.54
N GLY A 158 9.15 13.57 0.85
CA GLY A 158 10.36 13.32 1.66
C GLY A 158 10.07 12.91 3.11
N MET A 159 9.18 11.94 3.28
CA MET A 159 8.69 11.31 4.50
C MET A 159 8.84 9.77 4.42
N GLY A 160 9.41 9.22 3.34
CA GLY A 160 9.91 7.85 3.34
C GLY A 160 11.20 7.79 4.17
N GLY A 161 11.23 6.96 5.21
CA GLY A 161 12.38 6.73 6.09
C GLY A 161 13.59 6.07 5.42
N GLY A 162 14.03 6.56 4.25
CA GLY A 162 15.28 6.21 3.61
C GLY A 162 16.45 6.77 4.41
N ARG A 163 16.87 6.08 5.47
CA ARG A 163 18.24 6.27 5.96
C ARG A 163 19.17 5.85 4.84
N LYS A 164 20.06 6.77 4.45
CA LYS A 164 21.27 6.47 3.69
C LYS A 164 21.84 5.15 4.23
N LYS A 165 22.04 4.15 3.36
CA LYS A 165 22.87 2.99 3.67
C LYS A 165 24.25 3.51 4.04
N GLU A 166 24.48 3.82 5.31
CA GLU A 166 25.83 3.93 5.83
C GLU A 166 26.41 2.53 5.74
N ASN A 167 27.51 2.40 4.99
CA ASN A 167 28.26 1.16 4.85
C ASN A 167 28.61 0.61 6.23
N ILE A 168 27.80 -0.31 6.76
CA ILE A 168 28.18 -1.15 7.87
C ILE A 168 29.17 -2.16 7.29
N THR A 169 30.45 -1.83 7.38
CA THR A 169 31.52 -2.83 7.25
C THR A 169 31.31 -3.89 8.33
N VAL A 170 30.79 -5.04 7.92
CA VAL A 170 30.80 -6.26 8.72
C VAL A 170 32.27 -6.69 8.85
N PRO A 171 32.84 -6.79 10.06
CA PRO A 171 34.21 -7.26 10.21
C PRO A 171 34.21 -8.79 10.10
N ASN A 172 34.51 -9.29 8.90
CA ASN A 172 35.12 -10.60 8.71
C ASN A 172 36.58 -10.31 8.31
N GLU A 173 37.63 -10.92 8.83
CA GLU A 173 37.76 -12.26 9.39
C GLU A 173 39.15 -12.37 10.04
N ARG A 174 39.36 -13.45 10.78
CA ARG A 174 40.67 -13.81 11.34
C ARG A 174 41.66 -14.09 10.20
N GLY A 175 42.76 -13.34 10.23
CA GLY A 175 44.12 -13.80 9.99
C GLY A 175 44.40 -14.61 8.72
N PHE A 176 44.98 -13.94 7.73
CA PHE A 176 46.14 -14.46 7.01
C PHE A 176 47.09 -13.30 6.69
N GLN A 177 48.33 -13.45 7.17
CA GLN A 177 49.48 -12.60 6.87
C GLN A 177 49.93 -12.83 5.43
N GLU A 178 50.18 -11.77 4.68
CA GLU A 178 51.27 -11.78 3.71
C GLU A 178 51.98 -10.42 3.67
N ASP A 179 53.28 -10.48 3.93
CA ASP A 179 54.23 -9.37 3.98
C ASP A 179 54.47 -8.76 2.60
N THR A 180 54.55 -7.43 2.51
CA THR A 180 55.64 -6.74 1.78
C THR A 180 55.87 -5.33 2.34
N LYS A 181 57.13 -5.05 2.74
CA LYS A 181 57.73 -3.73 3.02
C LYS A 181 57.96 -3.01 1.67
N GLU A 182 58.05 -1.69 1.50
CA GLU A 182 58.72 -0.54 2.15
C GLU A 182 57.96 0.72 1.63
N GLY A 183 57.91 1.94 2.19
CA GLY A 183 58.62 2.65 3.23
C GLY A 183 58.62 4.15 2.85
N SER A 184 58.05 5.03 3.69
CA SER A 184 58.49 6.43 3.91
C SER A 184 57.48 7.20 4.78
N GLU A 185 58.02 8.00 5.71
CA GLU A 185 57.42 8.66 6.88
C GLU A 185 56.35 9.76 6.62
N PRO A 186 55.56 10.16 7.65
CA PRO A 186 54.34 10.95 7.50
C PRO A 186 54.57 12.47 7.59
N VAL A 187 53.77 13.22 6.82
CA VAL A 187 53.65 14.69 6.94
C VAL A 187 52.48 15.03 7.86
N GLN A 188 52.76 15.74 8.96
CA GLN A 188 51.77 16.36 9.84
C GLN A 188 51.28 17.68 9.24
N ILE A 189 49.96 17.91 9.26
CA ILE A 189 49.38 19.27 9.19
C ILE A 189 48.31 19.41 10.29
N GLU A 190 48.44 20.51 11.02
CA GLU A 190 47.82 20.89 12.28
C GLU A 190 46.31 21.11 12.22
N ARG A 191 45.58 20.65 13.25
CA ARG A 191 44.22 21.10 13.57
C ARG A 191 44.28 22.45 14.29
N LYS A 192 43.55 23.43 13.79
CA LYS A 192 43.25 24.68 14.51
C LYS A 192 41.99 24.49 15.35
N GLU A 193 42.15 24.53 16.67
CA GLU A 193 41.07 24.69 17.63
C GLU A 193 40.55 26.14 17.59
N MET A 194 39.23 26.33 17.69
CA MET A 194 38.62 27.59 18.10
C MET A 194 37.77 27.36 19.35
N THR A 195 38.06 28.15 20.36
CA THR A 195 37.43 28.22 21.68
C THR A 195 36.07 28.95 21.66
N PRO A 196 35.19 28.69 22.64
CA PRO A 196 33.86 29.29 22.73
C PRO A 196 33.88 30.62 23.51
N PRO A 197 32.95 31.56 23.25
CA PRO A 197 32.66 32.60 24.21
C PRO A 197 31.40 32.28 25.02
N ALA A 198 31.51 32.49 26.33
CA ALA A 198 30.42 32.57 27.28
C ALA A 198 29.96 34.02 27.45
N SER A 199 28.66 34.25 27.44
CA SER A 199 28.01 35.24 28.31
C SER A 199 26.51 34.94 28.39
N PHE A 200 26.08 34.58 29.59
CA PHE A 200 24.69 34.53 30.04
C PHE A 200 24.07 35.94 29.98
N ASP A 201 22.85 36.03 29.48
CA ASP A 201 21.92 37.12 29.80
C ASP A 201 20.61 36.48 30.28
N GLU A 202 20.27 36.79 31.54
CA GLU A 202 19.05 36.37 32.22
C GLU A 202 17.93 37.35 31.85
N ASN A 203 17.04 36.97 30.93
CA ASN A 203 15.64 37.42 30.86
C ASN A 203 14.93 36.73 29.68
N MET A 204 14.36 35.55 29.92
CA MET A 204 13.41 34.91 29.00
C MET A 204 12.13 34.57 29.78
N PRO A 205 10.93 34.98 29.30
CA PRO A 205 9.68 34.70 30.00
C PRO A 205 9.39 33.18 30.04
N PRO A 206 8.60 32.70 31.02
CA PRO A 206 8.30 31.28 31.13
C PRO A 206 7.56 30.77 29.89
N ALA A 207 7.89 29.55 29.48
CA ALA A 207 7.23 28.85 28.39
C ALA A 207 5.70 28.81 28.61
N PRO A 208 4.88 29.14 27.61
CA PRO A 208 3.43 29.00 27.73
C PRO A 208 3.07 27.51 27.77
N GLU A 209 2.22 27.15 28.72
CA GLU A 209 1.51 25.86 28.76
C GLU A 209 0.85 25.63 27.39
N LYS A 210 1.28 24.59 26.68
CA LYS A 210 0.62 24.15 25.44
C LYS A 210 -0.65 23.39 25.83
N ASN A 211 -1.76 24.11 25.81
CA ASN A 211 -3.08 23.52 25.68
C ASN A 211 -3.17 22.81 24.31
N GLY A 212 -3.78 21.62 24.34
CA GLY A 212 -3.87 20.71 23.20
C GLY A 212 -4.66 21.30 22.03
N GLU A 213 -4.11 21.04 20.84
CA GLU A 213 -4.75 20.90 19.53
C GLU A 213 -3.58 20.74 18.53
N ASN A 214 -2.94 19.57 18.53
CA ASN A 214 -1.88 19.24 17.57
C ASN A 214 -2.53 18.47 16.42
N ASN A 215 -2.83 19.17 15.32
CA ASN A 215 -3.23 18.54 14.07
C ASN A 215 -1.97 18.04 13.33
N ALA A 216 -2.05 16.84 12.73
CA ALA A 216 -0.97 16.19 11.98
C ALA A 216 -0.43 16.99 10.76
N PHE A 217 -0.97 18.19 10.51
CA PHE A 217 -0.62 19.09 9.41
C PHE A 217 0.40 20.18 9.78
N ASP A 218 0.75 20.37 11.06
CA ASP A 218 1.64 21.49 11.47
C ASP A 218 3.14 21.19 11.26
N PHE A 219 3.48 20.05 10.65
CA PHE A 219 4.85 19.67 10.27
C PHE A 219 5.25 20.06 8.84
N MET A 220 4.40 20.77 8.10
CA MET A 220 4.79 21.33 6.79
C MET A 220 5.66 22.60 6.95
N PRO A 221 6.80 22.74 6.23
CA PRO A 221 7.53 23.99 6.21
C PRO A 221 6.66 25.12 5.63
N LYS A 222 6.28 26.10 6.46
CA LYS A 222 5.48 27.28 6.08
C LYS A 222 6.20 28.30 5.18
N ASN A 223 7.18 27.89 4.38
CA ASN A 223 7.87 28.78 3.45
C ASN A 223 7.48 28.43 2.01
N GLY A 224 6.40 29.05 1.53
CA GLY A 224 6.00 28.96 0.12
C GLY A 224 4.54 29.31 -0.18
N MET A 225 3.69 29.58 0.82
CA MET A 225 2.28 29.96 0.59
C MET A 225 2.14 31.39 0.10
N GLN A 226 2.35 31.62 -1.19
CA GLN A 226 1.75 32.76 -1.88
C GLN A 226 1.14 32.27 -3.20
N ASN A 227 -0.19 32.35 -3.25
CA ASN A 227 -1.13 31.89 -4.30
C ASN A 227 -1.57 30.44 -4.14
N GLY A 228 -2.85 30.24 -3.79
CA GLY A 228 -3.49 28.97 -3.43
C GLY A 228 -3.65 27.95 -4.56
N ALA A 229 -2.55 27.60 -5.21
CA ALA A 229 -2.38 26.33 -5.89
C ALA A 229 -1.47 25.46 -5.01
N PRO A 230 -1.80 24.18 -4.76
CA PRO A 230 -0.83 23.26 -4.15
C PRO A 230 0.44 23.27 -5.02
N PRO A 231 1.64 23.26 -4.42
CA PRO A 231 2.87 23.23 -5.21
C PRO A 231 2.82 22.03 -6.15
N SER A 232 2.98 22.29 -7.45
CA SER A 232 3.17 21.23 -8.43
C SER A 232 4.45 20.49 -8.09
N MET A 233 4.31 19.22 -7.71
CA MET A 233 5.40 18.27 -7.42
C MET A 233 6.08 17.75 -8.72
N GLY A 234 5.78 18.33 -9.89
CA GLY A 234 6.26 17.87 -11.21
C GLY A 234 7.71 18.24 -11.53
N GLY A 235 8.63 18.04 -10.59
CA GLY A 235 10.03 18.46 -10.73
C GLY A 235 11.10 17.52 -10.14
N SER A 236 10.71 16.37 -9.58
CA SER A 236 11.65 15.43 -8.93
C SER A 236 11.72 14.05 -9.59
N GLY A 237 11.09 13.89 -10.76
CA GLY A 237 11.08 12.68 -11.60
C GLY A 237 9.99 11.64 -11.29
N ALA A 238 9.28 11.77 -10.16
CA ALA A 238 8.24 10.81 -9.77
C ALA A 238 7.00 10.81 -10.70
N ASP A 239 6.81 11.87 -11.49
CA ASP A 239 5.80 11.96 -12.54
C ASP A 239 6.21 11.24 -13.84
N LEU A 240 7.41 10.67 -13.89
CA LEU A 240 8.01 9.97 -15.04
C LEU A 240 8.17 10.85 -16.29
N ARG A 241 8.06 12.17 -16.17
CA ARG A 241 8.26 13.06 -17.31
C ARG A 241 9.76 13.24 -17.54
N TYR A 242 10.21 13.07 -18.79
CA TYR A 242 11.55 13.48 -19.18
C TYR A 242 11.69 15.00 -19.12
N THR A 243 12.73 15.48 -18.45
CA THR A 243 13.02 16.92 -18.30
C THR A 243 14.37 17.26 -18.93
N ASP A 244 15.42 16.57 -18.50
CA ASP A 244 16.78 16.67 -19.03
C ASP A 244 17.60 15.39 -18.75
N ASP A 245 18.90 15.43 -19.05
CA ASP A 245 19.83 14.33 -18.80
C ASP A 245 20.53 14.44 -17.41
N ASP A 246 20.15 15.39 -16.54
CA ASP A 246 20.73 15.54 -15.19
C ASP A 246 20.06 14.56 -14.21
N LEU A 247 20.88 13.77 -13.52
CA LEU A 247 20.40 12.79 -12.54
C LEU A 247 19.62 13.45 -11.38
N ASN A 248 19.98 14.68 -11.01
CA ASN A 248 19.33 15.39 -9.90
C ASN A 248 17.88 15.74 -10.21
N SER A 249 17.50 15.85 -11.49
CA SER A 249 16.12 16.11 -11.93
C SER A 249 15.18 14.94 -11.62
N TYR A 250 15.72 13.77 -11.28
CA TYR A 250 14.99 12.54 -11.02
C TYR A 250 15.30 11.94 -9.64
N GLU A 251 15.78 12.76 -8.70
CA GLU A 251 16.24 12.31 -7.37
C GLU A 251 15.23 11.42 -6.64
N THR A 252 13.92 11.68 -6.77
CA THR A 252 12.89 10.87 -6.10
C THR A 252 12.85 9.43 -6.61
N ILE A 253 13.22 9.16 -7.87
CA ILE A 253 13.33 7.79 -8.37
C ILE A 253 14.47 7.08 -7.67
N TRP A 254 15.65 7.73 -7.58
CA TRP A 254 16.86 7.13 -7.01
C TRP A 254 16.78 6.97 -5.49
N GLU A 255 16.18 7.92 -4.79
CA GLU A 255 15.90 7.84 -3.35
C GLU A 255 14.94 6.68 -3.04
N GLY A 256 14.07 6.34 -3.99
CA GLY A 256 13.16 5.20 -3.94
C GLY A 256 13.78 3.87 -4.36
N ALA A 257 15.10 3.76 -4.58
CA ALA A 257 15.72 2.51 -5.00
C ALA A 257 15.48 1.37 -3.98
N VAL A 258 14.93 0.27 -4.48
CA VAL A 258 14.65 -0.96 -3.71
C VAL A 258 15.79 -1.96 -3.90
N THR A 259 16.29 -2.07 -5.13
CA THR A 259 17.50 -2.81 -5.47
C THR A 259 18.73 -1.90 -5.46
N ASP A 260 19.91 -2.49 -5.48
CA ASP A 260 21.18 -1.76 -5.51
C ASP A 260 21.47 -1.21 -6.91
N SER A 261 21.04 0.02 -7.17
CA SER A 261 21.26 0.73 -8.44
C SER A 261 22.41 1.76 -8.36
N GLY A 262 23.06 2.02 -9.49
CA GLY A 262 24.12 3.01 -9.61
C GLY A 262 23.91 4.03 -10.74
N GLU A 263 24.87 4.94 -10.89
CA GLU A 263 24.82 6.04 -11.87
C GLU A 263 24.56 5.57 -13.32
N LYS A 264 25.05 4.38 -13.66
CA LYS A 264 24.84 3.79 -14.98
C LYS A 264 23.37 3.43 -15.19
N ASP A 265 22.75 2.79 -14.21
CA ASP A 265 21.37 2.30 -14.28
C ASP A 265 20.40 3.49 -14.29
N HIS A 266 20.71 4.53 -13.49
CA HIS A 266 19.95 5.80 -13.50
C HIS A 266 19.97 6.48 -14.87
N LYS A 267 21.13 6.50 -15.55
CA LYS A 267 21.23 7.02 -16.93
C LYS A 267 20.42 6.18 -17.92
N THR A 268 20.36 4.87 -17.73
CA THR A 268 19.54 3.98 -18.56
C THR A 268 18.06 4.29 -18.40
N VAL A 269 17.58 4.49 -17.17
CA VAL A 269 16.19 4.93 -16.92
C VAL A 269 15.89 6.27 -17.62
N ILE A 270 16.75 7.28 -17.46
CA ILE A 270 16.55 8.59 -18.12
C ILE A 270 16.54 8.45 -19.65
N GLN A 271 17.41 7.60 -20.22
CA GLN A 271 17.40 7.33 -21.65
C GLN A 271 16.11 6.70 -22.14
N ALA A 272 15.51 5.81 -21.34
CA ALA A 272 14.20 5.23 -21.66
C ALA A 272 13.10 6.30 -21.56
N LEU A 273 13.06 7.11 -20.50
CA LEU A 273 12.10 8.22 -20.36
C LEU A 273 12.19 9.21 -21.54
N LYS A 274 13.41 9.54 -21.98
CA LYS A 274 13.66 10.40 -23.14
C LYS A 274 13.10 9.82 -24.44
N GLN A 275 13.25 8.52 -24.65
CA GLN A 275 12.70 7.84 -25.83
C GLN A 275 11.18 7.83 -25.80
N ILE A 276 10.59 7.55 -24.62
CA ILE A 276 9.13 7.60 -24.43
C ILE A 276 8.59 9.00 -24.72
N ASP A 277 9.21 10.05 -24.17
CA ASP A 277 8.82 11.45 -24.39
C ASP A 277 8.92 11.88 -25.87
N SER A 278 9.88 11.31 -26.61
CA SER A 278 10.00 11.57 -28.06
C SER A 278 8.89 10.93 -28.90
N GLY A 279 8.15 9.96 -28.36
CA GLY A 279 7.13 9.19 -29.07
C GLY A 279 7.68 8.17 -30.08
N GLU A 280 9.00 7.99 -30.17
CA GLU A 280 9.63 7.06 -31.10
C GLU A 280 9.87 5.68 -30.44
N HIS A 281 9.32 4.61 -31.03
CA HIS A 281 9.59 3.22 -30.67
C HIS A 281 9.43 2.84 -29.18
N PRO A 282 8.27 3.12 -28.54
CA PRO A 282 8.06 2.84 -27.11
C PRO A 282 8.24 1.36 -26.75
N ASP A 283 7.94 0.43 -27.66
CA ASP A 283 8.16 -1.02 -27.45
C ASP A 283 9.64 -1.40 -27.23
N SER A 284 10.59 -0.50 -27.54
CA SER A 284 12.02 -0.76 -27.34
C SER A 284 12.56 -0.34 -25.97
N CYS A 285 11.80 0.50 -25.25
CA CYS A 285 12.19 1.08 -23.97
C CYS A 285 11.09 0.96 -22.89
N MET A 286 9.98 0.31 -23.22
CA MET A 286 8.85 0.06 -22.32
C MET A 286 8.23 -1.30 -22.61
N ASP A 287 7.84 -2.02 -21.56
CA ASP A 287 6.90 -3.13 -21.69
C ASP A 287 5.49 -2.56 -21.93
N VAL A 288 5.21 -2.27 -23.20
CA VAL A 288 3.95 -1.63 -23.62
C VAL A 288 2.75 -2.54 -23.37
N GLU A 289 2.91 -3.87 -23.46
CA GLU A 289 1.79 -4.78 -23.19
C GLU A 289 1.36 -4.69 -21.73
N ASN A 290 2.31 -4.82 -20.80
CA ASN A 290 2.02 -4.75 -19.38
C ASN A 290 1.55 -3.34 -18.97
N LEU A 291 2.15 -2.29 -19.56
CA LEU A 291 1.75 -0.91 -19.32
C LEU A 291 0.30 -0.62 -19.74
N LEU A 292 -0.16 -1.09 -20.91
CA LEU A 292 -1.54 -0.86 -21.35
C LEU A 292 -2.56 -1.60 -20.47
N LYS A 293 -2.21 -2.77 -19.91
CA LYS A 293 -3.02 -3.46 -18.90
C LYS A 293 -3.02 -2.69 -17.58
N TYR A 294 -1.85 -2.19 -17.15
CA TYR A 294 -1.71 -1.30 -16.00
C TYR A 294 -2.65 -0.10 -16.11
N MET A 295 -2.56 0.63 -17.23
CA MET A 295 -3.41 1.80 -17.51
C MET A 295 -4.89 1.47 -17.45
N ALA A 296 -5.32 0.33 -18.00
CA ALA A 296 -6.72 -0.07 -18.04
C ALA A 296 -7.30 -0.29 -16.64
N VAL A 297 -6.62 -1.04 -15.78
CA VAL A 297 -7.09 -1.28 -14.40
C VAL A 297 -6.98 -0.01 -13.57
N HIS A 298 -5.87 0.73 -13.68
CA HIS A 298 -5.68 2.00 -12.98
C HIS A 298 -6.81 2.98 -13.27
N THR A 299 -7.11 3.20 -14.56
CA THR A 299 -8.19 4.08 -15.02
C THR A 299 -9.58 3.55 -14.67
N PHE A 300 -9.79 2.23 -14.70
CA PHE A 300 -11.03 1.62 -14.24
C PHE A 300 -11.27 1.93 -12.75
N SER A 301 -10.22 1.76 -11.94
CA SER A 301 -10.26 1.88 -10.48
C SER A 301 -10.29 3.31 -9.96
N VAL A 302 -9.94 4.30 -10.79
CA VAL A 302 -9.93 5.73 -10.40
C VAL A 302 -9.00 5.96 -9.20
N ASN A 303 -7.76 5.46 -9.28
CA ASN A 303 -6.76 5.69 -8.23
C ASN A 303 -6.13 7.09 -8.38
N LEU A 304 -6.77 8.09 -7.78
CA LEU A 304 -6.29 9.48 -7.82
C LEU A 304 -5.10 9.73 -6.87
N ASP A 305 -4.81 8.81 -5.96
CA ASP A 305 -3.64 8.88 -5.07
C ASP A 305 -2.39 8.32 -5.76
N SER A 306 -2.25 8.58 -7.05
CA SER A 306 -1.17 8.03 -7.89
C SER A 306 -0.98 8.88 -9.16
N LEU A 307 -0.52 8.29 -10.27
CA LEU A 307 -0.19 8.96 -11.54
C LEU A 307 -1.42 9.60 -12.23
N SER A 308 -2.65 9.16 -11.93
CA SER A 308 -3.87 9.84 -12.40
C SER A 308 -4.18 11.13 -11.63
N GLY A 309 -3.58 11.33 -10.45
CA GLY A 309 -3.72 12.55 -9.66
C GLY A 309 -2.47 13.42 -9.69
N ASN A 310 -2.36 14.30 -8.70
CA ASN A 310 -1.26 15.27 -8.60
C ASN A 310 -0.10 14.82 -7.70
N MET A 311 -0.17 13.60 -7.15
CA MET A 311 0.78 13.15 -6.14
C MET A 311 1.95 12.35 -6.71
N ALA A 312 1.76 11.67 -7.85
CA ALA A 312 2.81 10.93 -8.56
C ALA A 312 3.57 9.90 -7.68
N HIS A 313 2.85 9.11 -6.88
CA HIS A 313 3.40 7.96 -6.12
C HIS A 313 2.47 6.73 -6.25
N ASN A 314 2.59 5.75 -5.36
CA ASN A 314 1.80 4.51 -5.35
C ASN A 314 1.98 3.67 -6.64
N TYR A 315 3.22 3.56 -7.08
CA TYR A 315 3.65 2.62 -8.11
C TYR A 315 5.11 2.24 -7.86
N TYR A 316 5.56 1.15 -8.47
CA TYR A 316 6.98 0.86 -8.64
C TYR A 316 7.38 1.01 -10.10
N LEU A 317 8.59 1.49 -10.33
CA LEU A 317 9.23 1.50 -11.64
C LEU A 317 10.26 0.37 -11.66
N TYR A 318 10.11 -0.56 -12.59
CA TYR A 318 11.09 -1.60 -12.87
C TYR A 318 11.82 -1.28 -14.16
N GLU A 319 13.13 -1.44 -14.19
CA GLU A 319 13.97 -1.28 -15.37
C GLU A 319 14.78 -2.56 -15.60
N SER A 320 14.80 -3.06 -16.83
CA SER A 320 15.69 -4.15 -17.23
C SER A 320 16.18 -3.95 -18.66
N GLU A 321 17.50 -3.87 -18.83
CA GLU A 321 18.15 -3.74 -20.13
C GLU A 321 17.67 -2.54 -20.98
N GLY A 322 17.24 -1.46 -20.33
CA GLY A 322 16.69 -0.26 -20.94
C GLY A 322 15.18 -0.29 -21.16
N VAL A 323 14.50 -1.37 -20.75
CA VAL A 323 13.05 -1.52 -20.86
C VAL A 323 12.41 -1.24 -19.50
N LEU A 324 11.52 -0.25 -19.46
CA LEU A 324 10.77 0.13 -18.27
C LEU A 324 9.46 -0.65 -18.14
N ASN A 325 9.01 -0.86 -16.90
CA ASN A 325 7.69 -1.37 -16.57
C ASN A 325 7.14 -0.64 -15.33
N ILE A 326 5.82 -0.42 -15.26
CA ILE A 326 5.15 0.16 -14.09
C ILE A 326 4.38 -0.95 -13.37
N LEU A 327 4.61 -1.07 -12.06
CA LEU A 327 3.96 -2.07 -11.21
C LEU A 327 2.99 -1.39 -10.24
N PRO A 328 1.76 -1.90 -10.09
CA PRO A 328 0.75 -1.31 -9.25
C PRO A 328 1.07 -1.44 -7.76
N TRP A 329 0.78 -0.39 -6.99
CA TRP A 329 0.89 -0.40 -5.54
C TRP A 329 -0.20 0.47 -4.91
N ASP A 330 -0.64 0.10 -3.69
CA ASP A 330 -1.53 0.88 -2.81
C ASP A 330 -2.84 1.41 -3.47
N TYR A 331 -3.88 0.56 -3.47
CA TYR A 331 -5.19 0.87 -4.07
C TYR A 331 -6.34 1.00 -3.07
N ASN A 332 -6.03 1.21 -1.78
CA ASN A 332 -7.05 1.39 -0.74
C ASN A 332 -7.94 2.62 -0.98
N LEU A 333 -7.43 3.66 -1.65
CA LEU A 333 -8.17 4.89 -1.98
C LEU A 333 -8.83 4.87 -3.37
N ALA A 334 -8.87 3.72 -4.05
CA ALA A 334 -9.59 3.55 -5.30
C ALA A 334 -11.11 3.80 -5.17
N PHE A 335 -11.79 3.95 -6.31
CA PHE A 335 -13.24 4.12 -6.41
C PHE A 335 -13.79 5.31 -5.61
N GLY A 336 -13.08 6.43 -5.64
CA GLY A 336 -13.47 7.65 -4.93
C GLY A 336 -13.07 7.67 -3.45
N GLY A 337 -12.14 6.81 -3.03
CA GLY A 337 -11.57 6.83 -1.69
C GLY A 337 -10.68 8.05 -1.42
N MET A 338 -10.20 8.75 -2.45
CA MET A 338 -9.47 10.01 -2.28
C MET A 338 -10.40 11.23 -2.48
N SER A 339 -10.58 12.01 -1.42
CA SER A 339 -11.38 13.25 -1.44
C SER A 339 -10.44 14.46 -1.59
N VAL A 340 -10.36 15.00 -2.80
CA VAL A 340 -9.53 16.16 -3.15
C VAL A 340 -10.45 17.38 -3.29
N GLY A 341 -10.80 18.02 -2.17
CA GLY A 341 -11.67 19.20 -2.18
C GLY A 341 -13.01 18.99 -2.90
N LYS A 342 -13.40 19.91 -3.80
CA LYS A 342 -14.69 19.86 -4.53
C LYS A 342 -14.70 18.90 -5.74
N THR A 343 -13.59 18.25 -6.08
CA THR A 343 -13.39 17.45 -7.32
C THR A 343 -13.49 15.94 -7.12
N SER A 344 -14.14 15.49 -6.04
CA SER A 344 -14.37 14.07 -5.74
C SER A 344 -15.86 13.77 -5.67
N SER A 345 -16.61 14.13 -6.72
CA SER A 345 -18.02 13.78 -6.81
C SER A 345 -18.23 12.34 -7.29
N ALA A 346 -19.40 11.77 -6.97
CA ALA A 346 -19.81 10.47 -7.49
C ALA A 346 -19.83 10.44 -9.03
N SER A 347 -20.27 11.53 -9.65
CA SER A 347 -20.31 11.70 -11.10
C SER A 347 -18.90 11.63 -11.71
N GLU A 348 -17.93 12.39 -11.16
CA GLU A 348 -16.53 12.35 -11.64
C GLU A 348 -15.88 10.98 -11.44
N THR A 349 -16.20 10.27 -10.35
CA THR A 349 -15.68 8.92 -10.10
C THR A 349 -16.23 7.92 -11.11
N ILE A 350 -17.55 7.93 -11.34
CA ILE A 350 -18.19 6.97 -12.25
C ILE A 350 -17.84 7.27 -13.70
N HIS A 351 -17.87 8.54 -14.08
CA HIS A 351 -17.62 8.99 -15.43
C HIS A 351 -16.15 9.26 -15.73
N PHE A 352 -15.22 8.93 -14.81
CA PHE A 352 -13.79 9.20 -14.98
C PHE A 352 -13.30 8.92 -16.43
N PRO A 353 -12.72 9.91 -17.11
CA PRO A 353 -12.49 9.86 -18.56
C PRO A 353 -11.44 8.80 -18.91
N ILE A 354 -11.75 7.96 -19.90
CA ILE A 354 -10.85 6.88 -20.32
C ILE A 354 -9.74 7.34 -21.27
N ASP A 355 -9.91 8.45 -21.99
CA ASP A 355 -8.95 8.96 -22.98
C ASP A 355 -8.09 10.12 -22.48
N THR A 356 -8.39 10.66 -21.29
CA THR A 356 -7.52 11.63 -20.60
C THR A 356 -7.35 11.29 -19.10
N PRO A 357 -6.98 10.05 -18.73
CA PRO A 357 -6.95 9.60 -17.33
C PRO A 357 -5.70 10.04 -16.54
N PHE A 358 -4.64 10.52 -17.20
CA PHE A 358 -3.35 10.83 -16.58
C PHE A 358 -2.96 12.31 -16.68
N SER A 359 -3.87 13.23 -16.34
CA SER A 359 -3.61 14.68 -16.53
C SER A 359 -2.44 15.26 -15.72
N GLY A 360 -1.90 14.50 -14.76
CA GLY A 360 -0.75 14.89 -13.94
C GLY A 360 0.61 14.70 -14.63
N THR A 361 0.69 13.96 -15.74
CA THR A 361 1.94 13.66 -16.45
C THR A 361 1.70 13.49 -17.96
N THR A 362 2.72 13.76 -18.76
CA THR A 362 2.69 13.52 -20.22
C THR A 362 3.23 12.14 -20.61
N PHE A 363 3.67 11.33 -19.63
CA PHE A 363 4.31 10.02 -19.86
C PHE A 363 3.44 9.06 -20.70
N PHE A 364 2.11 9.15 -20.57
CA PHE A 364 1.18 8.25 -21.25
C PHE A 364 0.63 8.82 -22.57
N ASP A 365 0.90 10.09 -22.88
CA ASP A 365 0.23 10.81 -23.97
C ASP A 365 0.51 10.15 -25.32
N GLY A 366 1.77 9.81 -25.60
CA GLY A 366 2.15 9.15 -26.86
C GLY A 366 1.41 7.82 -27.11
N LEU A 367 1.11 7.06 -26.05
CA LEU A 367 0.35 5.80 -26.15
C LEU A 367 -1.15 6.03 -26.37
N LEU A 368 -1.72 7.10 -25.79
CA LEU A 368 -3.12 7.46 -25.94
C LEU A 368 -3.40 8.18 -27.27
N GLU A 369 -2.40 8.87 -27.82
CA GLU A 369 -2.47 9.52 -29.13
C GLU A 369 -2.31 8.53 -30.29
N ASP A 370 -1.53 7.47 -30.12
CA ASP A 370 -1.40 6.40 -31.10
C ASP A 370 -2.66 5.52 -31.15
N GLU A 371 -3.30 5.45 -32.32
CA GLU A 371 -4.55 4.70 -32.50
C GLU A 371 -4.38 3.19 -32.25
N THR A 372 -3.20 2.63 -32.46
CA THR A 372 -2.91 1.19 -32.27
C THR A 372 -2.86 0.87 -30.79
N TYR A 373 -2.05 1.61 -30.02
CA TYR A 373 -1.93 1.39 -28.57
C TYR A 373 -3.23 1.74 -27.86
N ARG A 374 -3.88 2.86 -28.22
CA ARG A 374 -5.20 3.22 -27.68
C ARG A 374 -6.24 2.13 -27.94
N ALA A 375 -6.26 1.52 -29.13
CA ALA A 375 -7.19 0.42 -29.41
C ALA A 375 -6.95 -0.82 -28.53
N VAL A 376 -5.69 -1.14 -28.21
CA VAL A 376 -5.34 -2.23 -27.29
C VAL A 376 -5.74 -1.90 -25.86
N TYR A 377 -5.46 -0.69 -25.39
CA TYR A 377 -5.92 -0.19 -24.08
C TYR A 377 -7.45 -0.21 -23.95
N HIS A 378 -8.19 0.26 -24.97
CA HIS A 378 -9.65 0.20 -25.03
C HIS A 378 -10.19 -1.23 -25.02
N LYS A 379 -9.47 -2.17 -25.64
CA LYS A 379 -9.81 -3.60 -25.56
C LYS A 379 -9.74 -4.07 -24.11
N TYR A 380 -8.70 -3.73 -23.34
CA TYR A 380 -8.60 -4.12 -21.93
C TYR A 380 -9.69 -3.48 -21.06
N LEU A 381 -10.00 -2.19 -21.26
CA LEU A 381 -11.14 -1.54 -20.60
C LEU A 381 -12.47 -2.23 -20.92
N LYS A 382 -12.67 -2.64 -22.17
CA LYS A 382 -13.86 -3.41 -22.58
C LYS A 382 -13.93 -4.76 -21.88
N GLN A 383 -12.79 -5.46 -21.73
CA GLN A 383 -12.73 -6.72 -21.00
C GLN A 383 -13.09 -6.52 -19.53
N LEU A 384 -12.58 -5.47 -18.87
CA LEU A 384 -12.94 -5.16 -17.50
C LEU A 384 -14.44 -4.80 -17.36
N ALA A 385 -14.94 -3.89 -18.19
CA ALA A 385 -16.33 -3.45 -18.10
C ALA A 385 -17.33 -4.58 -18.44
N LYS A 386 -17.15 -5.26 -19.58
CA LYS A 386 -18.14 -6.24 -20.07
C LYS A 386 -17.89 -7.66 -19.56
N GLU A 387 -16.65 -8.13 -19.61
CA GLU A 387 -16.35 -9.53 -19.29
C GLU A 387 -16.11 -9.73 -17.79
N TYR A 388 -15.40 -8.82 -17.13
CA TYR A 388 -15.17 -8.93 -15.70
C TYR A 388 -16.40 -8.50 -14.89
N VAL A 389 -16.95 -7.30 -15.13
CA VAL A 389 -18.11 -6.81 -14.38
C VAL A 389 -19.43 -7.36 -14.92
N SER A 390 -19.84 -7.02 -16.15
CA SER A 390 -21.19 -7.36 -16.63
C SER A 390 -21.47 -8.86 -16.78
N ASN A 391 -20.44 -9.69 -17.04
CA ASN A 391 -20.59 -11.15 -17.14
C ASN A 391 -20.39 -11.89 -15.80
N GLY A 392 -20.36 -11.18 -14.67
CA GLY A 392 -20.52 -11.78 -13.33
C GLY A 392 -19.24 -12.29 -12.65
N ARG A 393 -18.04 -12.05 -13.22
CA ARG A 393 -16.79 -12.36 -12.51
C ARG A 393 -16.62 -11.46 -11.28
N PHE A 394 -16.94 -10.17 -11.39
CA PHE A 394 -16.94 -9.26 -10.25
C PHE A 394 -17.85 -9.75 -9.12
N ASP A 395 -19.08 -10.17 -9.42
CA ASP A 395 -19.99 -10.74 -8.41
C ASP A 395 -19.38 -11.98 -7.73
N THR A 396 -18.75 -12.85 -8.51
CA THR A 396 -18.08 -14.05 -7.98
C THR A 396 -16.96 -13.67 -7.01
N VAL A 397 -16.14 -12.68 -7.37
CA VAL A 397 -15.06 -12.16 -6.52
C VAL A 397 -15.61 -11.49 -5.27
N TYR A 398 -16.60 -10.61 -5.43
CA TYR A 398 -17.28 -9.92 -4.34
C TYR A 398 -17.82 -10.89 -3.30
N TYR A 399 -18.66 -11.85 -3.71
CA TYR A 399 -19.25 -12.80 -2.77
C TYR A 399 -18.23 -13.79 -2.20
N ARG A 400 -17.18 -14.14 -2.95
CA ARG A 400 -16.05 -14.91 -2.42
C ARG A 400 -15.39 -14.16 -1.27
N ILE A 401 -15.10 -12.87 -1.42
CA ILE A 401 -14.45 -12.07 -0.37
C ILE A 401 -15.37 -11.95 0.85
N ARG A 402 -16.62 -11.52 0.66
CA ARG A 402 -17.63 -11.44 1.75
C ARG A 402 -17.70 -12.75 2.55
N SER A 403 -17.76 -13.89 1.86
CA SER A 403 -17.79 -15.22 2.49
C SER A 403 -16.55 -15.57 3.32
N GLN A 404 -15.41 -14.92 3.05
CA GLN A 404 -14.16 -15.12 3.80
C GLN A 404 -14.05 -14.20 5.00
N ILE A 405 -14.54 -12.95 4.89
CA ILE A 405 -14.22 -11.91 5.87
C ILE A 405 -15.40 -11.41 6.71
N ASP A 406 -16.66 -11.60 6.31
CA ASP A 406 -17.83 -11.00 7.00
C ASP A 406 -17.81 -11.28 8.51
N SER A 407 -17.71 -12.56 8.90
CA SER A 407 -17.67 -12.95 10.32
C SER A 407 -16.41 -12.49 11.05
N LEU A 408 -15.31 -12.29 10.33
CA LEU A 408 -14.07 -11.78 10.91
C LEU A 408 -14.14 -10.27 11.14
N VAL A 409 -14.75 -9.52 10.22
CA VAL A 409 -15.00 -8.09 10.38
C VAL A 409 -15.98 -7.85 11.53
N GLU A 410 -17.06 -8.63 11.62
CA GLU A 410 -18.05 -8.53 12.71
C GLU A 410 -17.43 -8.69 14.11
N THR A 411 -16.36 -9.50 14.19
CA THR A 411 -15.70 -9.84 15.45
C THR A 411 -14.31 -9.22 15.60
N ASP A 412 -13.91 -8.33 14.69
CA ASP A 412 -12.59 -7.69 14.71
C ASP A 412 -12.53 -6.66 15.86
N PRO A 413 -11.69 -6.90 16.89
CA PRO A 413 -11.61 -6.02 18.05
C PRO A 413 -10.92 -4.68 17.75
N THR A 414 -10.23 -4.56 16.62
CA THR A 414 -9.44 -3.38 16.23
C THR A 414 -10.01 -2.63 15.03
N ALA A 415 -11.14 -3.07 14.45
CA ALA A 415 -11.70 -2.49 13.23
C ALA A 415 -11.92 -0.96 13.32
N PHE A 416 -11.62 -0.27 12.21
CA PHE A 416 -11.86 1.17 12.07
C PHE A 416 -13.35 1.52 11.90
N TYR A 417 -14.13 0.58 11.35
CA TYR A 417 -15.53 0.74 11.00
C TYR A 417 -16.37 -0.33 11.69
N SER A 418 -17.62 0.00 12.05
CA SER A 418 -18.55 -1.02 12.54
C SER A 418 -18.91 -2.02 11.44
N TYR A 419 -19.48 -3.16 11.81
CA TYR A 419 -19.95 -4.14 10.82
C TYR A 419 -21.04 -3.55 9.91
N GLU A 420 -21.92 -2.70 10.44
CA GLU A 420 -22.97 -2.03 9.66
C GLU A 420 -22.38 -1.01 8.67
N GLU A 421 -21.36 -0.26 9.08
CA GLU A 421 -20.63 0.64 8.18
C GLU A 421 -19.91 -0.15 7.07
N TYR A 422 -19.30 -1.28 7.43
CA TYR A 422 -18.68 -2.20 6.48
C TYR A 422 -19.67 -2.77 5.48
N ASP A 423 -20.81 -3.27 5.94
CA ASP A 423 -21.84 -3.87 5.08
C ASP A 423 -22.41 -2.82 4.10
N ALA A 424 -22.69 -1.61 4.61
CA ALA A 424 -23.13 -0.49 3.77
C ALA A 424 -22.07 -0.07 2.75
N GLY A 425 -20.80 0.05 3.17
CA GLY A 425 -19.67 0.36 2.29
C GLY A 425 -19.47 -0.69 1.20
N ALA A 426 -19.56 -1.97 1.57
CA ALA A 426 -19.47 -3.08 0.63
C ALA A 426 -20.57 -3.06 -0.42
N GLU A 427 -21.83 -2.79 -0.04
CA GLU A 427 -22.94 -2.67 -1.01
C GLU A 427 -22.80 -1.41 -1.88
N MET A 428 -22.31 -0.31 -1.32
CA MET A 428 -22.03 0.90 -2.10
C MET A 428 -20.92 0.66 -3.14
N LEU A 429 -19.84 -0.02 -2.76
CA LEU A 429 -18.76 -0.38 -3.69
C LEU A 429 -19.27 -1.22 -4.85
N LYS A 430 -20.14 -2.19 -4.57
CA LYS A 430 -20.76 -3.02 -5.60
C LYS A 430 -21.52 -2.17 -6.63
N LYS A 431 -22.30 -1.18 -6.18
CA LYS A 431 -23.02 -0.25 -7.06
C LYS A 431 -22.06 0.65 -7.84
N THR A 432 -21.06 1.22 -7.18
CA THR A 432 -20.05 2.09 -7.81
C THR A 432 -19.31 1.37 -8.94
N VAL A 433 -18.84 0.13 -8.70
CA VAL A 433 -18.15 -0.67 -9.73
C VAL A 433 -19.05 -0.99 -10.92
N ALA A 434 -20.33 -1.32 -10.65
CA ALA A 434 -21.31 -1.58 -11.71
C ALA A 434 -21.55 -0.35 -12.60
N LEU A 435 -21.78 0.82 -12.00
CA LEU A 435 -21.98 2.06 -12.74
C LEU A 435 -20.71 2.51 -13.46
N ARG A 436 -19.53 2.31 -12.85
CA ARG A 436 -18.24 2.58 -13.50
C ARG A 436 -18.07 1.75 -14.78
N ALA A 437 -18.42 0.47 -14.75
CA ALA A 437 -18.40 -0.40 -15.93
C ALA A 437 -19.40 0.04 -17.01
N GLU A 438 -20.59 0.48 -16.60
CA GLU A 438 -21.59 1.06 -17.53
C GLU A 438 -21.06 2.33 -18.19
N SER A 439 -20.45 3.24 -17.41
CA SER A 439 -19.88 4.46 -17.96
C SER A 439 -18.73 4.18 -18.93
N ILE A 440 -17.81 3.28 -18.59
CA ILE A 440 -16.71 2.90 -19.49
C ILE A 440 -17.27 2.30 -20.79
N THR A 441 -18.31 1.48 -20.70
CA THR A 441 -18.99 0.95 -21.89
C THR A 441 -19.54 2.07 -22.76
N GLY A 442 -20.22 3.06 -22.17
CA GLY A 442 -20.74 4.21 -22.90
C GLY A 442 -19.63 5.08 -23.52
N GLN A 443 -18.50 5.23 -22.83
CA GLN A 443 -17.33 5.96 -23.35
C GLN A 443 -16.71 5.26 -24.57
N LEU A 444 -16.54 3.93 -24.50
CA LEU A 444 -16.05 3.12 -25.61
C LEU A 444 -17.00 3.08 -26.81
N GLU A 445 -18.31 3.26 -26.59
CA GLU A 445 -19.35 3.27 -27.63
C GLU A 445 -19.64 4.68 -28.16
N GLY A 446 -19.05 5.72 -27.56
CA GLY A 446 -19.24 7.13 -27.93
C GLY A 446 -20.59 7.70 -27.50
N THR A 447 -21.32 7.05 -26.60
CA THR A 447 -22.57 7.58 -26.02
C THR A 447 -22.31 8.49 -24.82
N ILE A 448 -21.15 8.32 -24.18
CA ILE A 448 -20.61 9.20 -23.14
C ILE A 448 -19.26 9.74 -23.67
N PRO A 449 -18.95 11.04 -23.52
CA PRO A 449 -17.63 11.54 -23.93
C PRO A 449 -16.49 10.87 -23.15
N SER A 450 -15.42 10.48 -23.84
CA SER A 450 -14.29 9.74 -23.25
C SER A 450 -13.18 10.63 -22.66
N THR A 451 -13.24 11.95 -22.89
CA THR A 451 -12.25 12.93 -22.41
C THR A 451 -12.87 13.86 -21.36
N LYS A 452 -12.03 14.40 -20.48
CA LYS A 452 -12.46 15.38 -19.46
C LYS A 452 -13.15 16.61 -20.08
N GLU A 453 -12.56 17.14 -21.14
CA GLU A 453 -13.10 18.29 -21.89
C GLU A 453 -14.47 17.95 -22.48
N GLY A 454 -14.59 16.81 -23.18
CA GLY A 454 -15.85 16.40 -23.79
C GLY A 454 -16.98 16.20 -22.77
N GLN A 455 -16.67 15.66 -21.58
CA GLN A 455 -17.65 15.51 -20.52
C GLN A 455 -18.12 16.86 -19.96
N SER A 456 -17.21 17.83 -19.80
CA SER A 456 -17.56 19.18 -19.35
C SER A 456 -18.42 19.96 -20.35
N GLU A 457 -18.28 19.67 -21.65
CA GLU A 457 -19.09 20.30 -22.70
C GLU A 457 -20.46 19.64 -22.87
N SER A 458 -20.61 18.38 -22.45
CA SER A 458 -21.79 17.54 -22.70
C SER A 458 -22.27 16.81 -21.44
N GLU A 459 -22.37 17.52 -20.32
CA GLU A 459 -22.82 16.97 -19.03
C GLU A 459 -24.19 16.26 -19.14
N ASN A 460 -25.05 16.68 -20.06
CA ASN A 460 -26.36 16.06 -20.30
C ASN A 460 -26.31 14.65 -20.89
N LEU A 461 -25.14 14.17 -21.31
CA LEU A 461 -24.92 12.78 -21.76
C LEU A 461 -24.51 11.84 -20.62
N LEU A 462 -24.16 12.40 -19.46
CA LEU A 462 -23.86 11.64 -18.26
C LEU A 462 -25.15 11.15 -17.62
N PHE A 463 -25.18 9.90 -17.18
CA PHE A 463 -26.34 9.35 -16.48
C PHE A 463 -26.31 9.75 -14.99
N ASP A 464 -27.46 9.62 -14.33
CA ASP A 464 -27.59 10.01 -12.93
C ASP A 464 -26.79 9.08 -12.00
N THR A 465 -26.03 9.69 -11.09
CA THR A 465 -25.23 9.02 -10.06
C THR A 465 -25.64 9.46 -8.65
N SER A 466 -26.82 10.04 -8.48
CA SER A 466 -27.28 10.59 -7.20
C SER A 466 -27.42 9.56 -6.07
N ASP A 467 -27.59 8.29 -6.41
CA ASP A 467 -27.66 7.16 -5.45
C ASP A 467 -26.30 6.71 -4.90
N ILE A 468 -25.21 7.36 -5.32
CA ILE A 468 -23.84 6.98 -4.95
C ILE A 468 -23.29 7.98 -3.94
N ASP A 469 -23.01 7.48 -2.75
CA ASP A 469 -22.36 8.22 -1.68
C ASP A 469 -20.98 7.63 -1.40
N LEU A 470 -19.94 8.31 -1.90
CA LEU A 470 -18.56 7.88 -1.78
C LEU A 470 -18.12 7.78 -0.31
N LYS A 471 -18.67 8.61 0.58
CA LYS A 471 -18.32 8.61 2.01
C LYS A 471 -18.68 7.30 2.69
N THR A 472 -19.75 6.65 2.22
CA THR A 472 -20.17 5.33 2.73
C THR A 472 -19.09 4.26 2.51
N MET A 473 -18.23 4.41 1.50
CA MET A 473 -17.12 3.48 1.23
C MET A 473 -15.83 3.81 1.99
N GLY A 474 -15.83 4.84 2.84
CA GLY A 474 -14.63 5.40 3.43
C GLY A 474 -13.87 6.28 2.44
N GLU A 475 -13.45 7.45 2.93
CA GLU A 475 -12.64 8.40 2.17
C GLU A 475 -11.50 8.95 3.03
N PHE A 476 -10.40 9.27 2.37
CA PHE A 476 -9.32 10.07 2.91
C PHE A 476 -9.48 11.52 2.43
N GLN A 477 -9.54 12.47 3.37
CA GLN A 477 -9.75 13.89 3.06
C GLN A 477 -8.44 14.68 3.07
N MET A 478 -8.17 15.40 1.98
CA MET A 478 -7.03 16.33 1.85
C MET A 478 -7.48 17.80 1.95
N GLY A 479 -6.88 18.58 2.87
CA GLY A 479 -7.03 20.05 2.96
C GLY A 479 -7.79 20.61 4.19
N GLU A 480 -8.12 21.91 4.18
CA GLU A 480 -8.91 22.58 5.24
C GLU A 480 -10.29 21.91 5.37
N GLY A 481 -10.48 21.15 6.46
CA GLY A 481 -11.63 20.26 6.67
C GLY A 481 -11.22 18.85 7.12
N ALA A 482 -9.95 18.47 6.95
CA ALA A 482 -9.39 17.22 7.43
C ALA A 482 -9.52 17.02 8.97
N GLY A 483 -9.72 18.12 9.72
CA GLY A 483 -9.93 18.07 11.17
C GLY A 483 -11.35 17.72 11.62
N ASP A 484 -12.38 17.97 10.80
CA ASP A 484 -13.78 17.85 11.28
C ASP A 484 -14.39 16.47 10.97
N ASN A 485 -14.03 15.83 9.85
CA ASN A 485 -14.56 14.51 9.48
C ASN A 485 -13.69 13.33 9.91
N PHE A 486 -12.45 13.58 10.34
CA PHE A 486 -11.65 12.60 11.07
C PHE A 486 -11.66 12.87 12.59
N SER A 487 -12.75 13.48 13.09
CA SER A 487 -13.06 13.39 14.52
C SER A 487 -13.52 11.96 14.84
N MET A 488 -12.54 11.06 15.04
CA MET A 488 -12.75 9.86 15.86
C MET A 488 -13.13 10.20 17.31
N GLU A 489 -13.32 11.48 17.66
CA GLU A 489 -13.77 11.95 18.98
C GLU A 489 -15.09 11.32 19.45
N THR A 490 -15.92 10.76 18.54
CA THR A 490 -17.15 10.05 18.95
C THR A 490 -16.98 8.53 19.07
N ARG A 491 -15.84 7.95 18.69
CA ARG A 491 -15.63 6.50 18.68
C ARG A 491 -14.76 6.05 19.85
N LYS A 492 -15.32 6.17 21.07
CA LYS A 492 -14.71 5.52 22.24
C LYS A 492 -14.64 4.01 22.00
N ARG A 493 -13.45 3.42 22.16
CA ARG A 493 -13.33 1.99 22.48
C ARG A 493 -14.37 1.64 23.56
N PRO A 494 -15.04 0.47 23.50
CA PRO A 494 -15.62 -0.09 24.71
C PRO A 494 -14.49 -0.12 25.74
N ASN A 495 -14.67 0.64 26.82
CA ASN A 495 -13.64 0.92 27.80
C ASN A 495 -13.15 -0.39 28.46
N THR A 496 -12.09 -1.01 27.93
CA THR A 496 -11.31 -1.99 28.68
C THR A 496 -10.29 -1.22 29.52
N GLN A 497 -10.79 -0.56 30.56
CA GLN A 497 -9.98 -0.40 31.76
C GLN A 497 -9.74 -1.81 32.30
N ASN A 498 -8.58 -2.38 32.01
CA ASN A 498 -7.97 -3.35 32.88
C ASN A 498 -6.46 -3.18 32.80
N GLY A 499 -5.90 -2.55 33.83
CA GLY A 499 -4.54 -2.88 34.22
C GLY A 499 -4.50 -4.38 34.44
N ARG A 500 -3.77 -5.10 33.59
CA ARG A 500 -3.60 -6.56 33.69
C ARG A 500 -2.79 -6.84 34.96
N SER A 501 -3.48 -7.16 36.06
CA SER A 501 -2.88 -7.90 37.18
C SER A 501 -3.05 -9.40 36.95
N THR A 502 -2.05 -10.15 37.38
CA THR A 502 -1.75 -11.57 37.08
C THR A 502 -2.72 -12.61 37.66
N GLU A 503 -3.94 -12.24 38.06
CA GLU A 503 -4.86 -13.14 38.77
C GLU A 503 -6.00 -13.73 37.92
N ASP A 504 -6.26 -13.23 36.69
CA ASP A 504 -7.43 -13.67 35.91
C ASP A 504 -7.19 -14.88 34.98
N MET A 505 -5.96 -15.40 34.92
CA MET A 505 -5.59 -16.57 34.10
C MET A 505 -6.19 -17.91 34.60
N GLY A 506 -6.81 -17.92 35.78
CA GLY A 506 -7.38 -19.15 36.38
C GLY A 506 -8.81 -19.49 35.94
N SER A 507 -9.61 -18.51 35.51
CA SER A 507 -11.04 -18.73 35.24
C SER A 507 -11.32 -19.24 33.80
N HIS A 508 -10.54 -18.78 32.83
CA HIS A 508 -10.71 -19.12 31.41
C HIS A 508 -10.27 -20.55 31.06
N ALA A 509 -9.39 -21.17 31.85
CA ALA A 509 -9.00 -22.56 31.69
C ALA A 509 -10.17 -23.54 31.97
N ALA A 510 -11.07 -23.19 32.89
CA ALA A 510 -12.19 -24.05 33.28
C ALA A 510 -13.32 -24.06 32.23
N GLU A 511 -13.49 -22.96 31.50
CA GLU A 511 -14.50 -22.82 30.45
C GLU A 511 -14.05 -23.50 29.14
N ASN A 512 -12.75 -23.43 28.82
CA ASN A 512 -12.15 -24.15 27.70
C ASN A 512 -12.16 -25.68 27.88
N LEU A 513 -12.01 -26.18 29.12
CA LEU A 513 -12.14 -27.61 29.43
C LEU A 513 -13.59 -28.13 29.26
N ARG A 514 -14.60 -27.29 29.49
CA ARG A 514 -16.01 -27.65 29.24
C ARG A 514 -16.33 -27.70 27.74
N ASN A 515 -15.80 -26.77 26.96
CA ASN A 515 -16.01 -26.76 25.50
C ASN A 515 -15.27 -27.91 24.79
N ALA A 516 -14.07 -28.28 25.26
CA ALA A 516 -13.35 -29.46 24.76
C ALA A 516 -14.10 -30.78 25.04
N ALA A 517 -14.76 -30.90 26.20
CA ALA A 517 -15.58 -32.07 26.53
C ALA A 517 -16.82 -32.20 25.63
N CYS A 518 -17.47 -31.09 25.28
CA CYS A 518 -18.59 -31.08 24.33
C CYS A 518 -18.16 -31.49 22.91
N TYR A 519 -16.98 -31.06 22.47
CA TYR A 519 -16.41 -31.44 21.17
C TYR A 519 -16.06 -32.93 21.09
N LEU A 520 -15.53 -33.50 22.18
CA LEU A 520 -15.18 -34.93 22.24
C LEU A 520 -16.43 -35.83 22.21
N ILE A 521 -17.53 -35.39 22.84
CA ILE A 521 -18.82 -36.10 22.82
C ILE A 521 -19.43 -36.07 21.40
N PHE A 522 -19.29 -34.95 20.68
CA PHE A 522 -19.76 -34.84 19.30
C PHE A 522 -18.95 -35.74 18.33
N LEU A 523 -17.63 -35.78 18.46
CA LEU A 523 -16.76 -36.65 17.68
C LEU A 523 -17.04 -38.15 17.90
N LEU A 524 -17.33 -38.55 19.15
CA LEU A 524 -17.71 -39.93 19.48
C LEU A 524 -19.08 -40.31 18.89
N ALA A 525 -20.03 -39.39 18.83
CA ALA A 525 -21.34 -39.61 18.20
C ALA A 525 -21.23 -39.77 16.68
N VAL A 526 -20.37 -39.00 16.03
CA VAL A 526 -20.09 -39.10 14.58
C VAL A 526 -19.39 -40.41 14.23
N LEU A 527 -18.38 -40.82 15.02
CA LEU A 527 -17.70 -42.11 14.85
C LEU A 527 -18.63 -43.31 15.06
N ALA A 528 -19.54 -43.25 16.03
CA ALA A 528 -20.55 -44.29 16.26
C ALA A 528 -21.57 -44.36 15.10
N GLY A 529 -21.90 -43.24 14.47
CA GLY A 529 -22.74 -43.17 13.27
C GLY A 529 -22.09 -43.83 12.05
N ILE A 530 -20.80 -43.56 11.83
CA ILE A 530 -20.02 -44.12 10.71
C ILE A 530 -19.83 -45.64 10.86
N LEU A 531 -19.62 -46.13 12.08
CA LEU A 531 -19.52 -47.57 12.36
C LEU A 531 -20.86 -48.32 12.20
N ARG A 532 -22.00 -47.67 12.46
CA ARG A 532 -23.34 -48.24 12.19
C ARG A 532 -23.65 -48.31 10.70
N PHE A 533 -23.12 -47.40 9.89
CA PHE A 533 -23.33 -47.39 8.44
C PHE A 533 -22.54 -48.50 7.72
N ARG A 534 -21.33 -48.83 8.20
CA ARG A 534 -20.51 -49.92 7.63
C ARG A 534 -21.02 -51.34 7.93
N ARG A 535 -21.85 -51.55 8.96
CA ARG A 535 -22.45 -52.87 9.27
C ARG A 535 -23.70 -53.23 8.45
N LYS A 536 -24.24 -52.31 7.64
CA LYS A 536 -25.41 -52.57 6.76
C LYS A 536 -25.04 -52.87 5.30
N ARG A 537 -23.74 -52.92 4.96
CA ARG A 537 -23.24 -53.20 3.60
C ARG A 537 -22.15 -54.29 3.56
N LEU A 538 -22.24 -55.27 4.47
CA LEU A 538 -21.49 -56.53 4.40
C LEU A 538 -22.45 -57.70 4.51
#